data_AF-A0A8J3Z4L8-F1
#
_entry.id   AF-A0A8J3Z4L8-F1
#
_cell.length_a   1.000
_cell.length_b   1.000
_cell.length_c   1.000
_cell.angle_alpha   90.00
_cell.angle_beta   90.00
_cell.angle_gamma   90.00
#
_symmetry.space_group_name_H-M   'P 1'
#
loop_
_entity.id
_entity.type
_entity.pdbx_description
1 polymer ?
#
loop_
_entity_poly.entity_id
_entity_poly.type
_entity_poly.pdbx_seq_one_letter_code
_entity_poly.pdbx_strand_id
1 'polypeptide(L)'
;MSRWKRVRTAGAGLAIAIGGVFGGALTVAAPAAAGPRPDTQDTRPSSAQAKGKWRFDATATTMTNVGAIVGADGAWRSGVDGRGVGVALVDTGVVPVDALRAGQVVTGPDLSFDSQVPGLRDLDTYGHGTHLAGIIAGSPGPDGFRGMAPGARLTSVKVGAGTGVVDAAQVIAALDWVVEHRDDDPTNPIRVITLAYGTNSTQPYTIDPIAHAAENAWRAGIVVVVAGGNDGAAPLTNPAIDPYVLAVGAADSAGTVRSGDDTVMDFSSRGTAERRVDLVAPGRSIVSLRDAGGYIDETYPQARVGDAYIKGSGTSQAAAVVAGGVALLLQQRPDLTPDQVKGLLTATASTLPRADAEGRGAGELDLARALRSPKVGAAQTWEPSRGTGSLEAARGSAHVAFGASVLTGENTPWGPFDGAAWAAASSAGTAWNDGRWLGTELARPTVGGSGAWSGLTWSGLTWSGLTWSGLTWSGLTWSGLTWSGLTWSGLTWSGLTWSGLTWSGLTWSGLTWSGLTWSSEIWG
;
A
#
# COMPACT_ATOMS: atom_id res chain seq x y z
N MET A 1 -31.69 -32.93 -48.46
CA MET A 1 -31.74 -34.01 -47.44
C MET A 1 -30.46 -33.96 -46.62
N SER A 2 -30.62 -33.94 -45.29
CA SER A 2 -29.70 -34.19 -44.14
C SER A 2 -28.19 -33.97 -44.29
N ARG A 3 -27.54 -33.10 -43.49
CA ARG A 3 -27.34 -33.04 -42.01
C ARG A 3 -26.16 -33.89 -41.48
N TRP A 4 -25.17 -33.18 -40.88
CA TRP A 4 -24.32 -33.50 -39.69
C TRP A 4 -23.45 -34.80 -39.80
N LYS A 5 -22.31 -35.03 -39.15
CA LYS A 5 -21.78 -34.65 -37.82
C LYS A 5 -20.29 -35.06 -37.71
N ARG A 6 -19.58 -34.44 -36.76
CA ARG A 6 -18.19 -34.65 -36.29
C ARG A 6 -17.84 -36.11 -35.92
N VAL A 7 -16.54 -36.47 -35.89
CA VAL A 7 -15.69 -36.69 -34.68
C VAL A 7 -14.34 -37.38 -35.06
N ARG A 8 -13.23 -36.86 -34.45
CA ARG A 8 -11.94 -37.44 -33.97
C ARG A 8 -11.45 -38.81 -34.54
N THR A 9 -10.17 -39.14 -34.73
CA THR A 9 -8.91 -38.83 -34.01
C THR A 9 -7.72 -39.44 -34.78
N ALA A 10 -6.51 -38.93 -34.50
CA ALA A 10 -5.22 -39.64 -34.42
C ALA A 10 -4.48 -40.08 -35.71
N GLY A 11 -3.28 -39.51 -35.87
CA GLY A 11 -2.02 -40.28 -35.85
C GLY A 11 -1.44 -40.73 -37.19
N ALA A 12 -0.31 -40.15 -37.58
CA ALA A 12 0.95 -40.88 -37.77
C ALA A 12 2.06 -39.90 -38.18
N GLY A 13 3.04 -39.70 -37.30
CA GLY A 13 4.35 -39.19 -37.67
C GLY A 13 5.24 -40.31 -38.21
N LEU A 14 6.31 -39.93 -38.90
CA LEU A 14 7.52 -40.75 -38.99
C LEU A 14 8.68 -39.92 -38.44
N ALA A 15 9.27 -40.47 -37.38
CA ALA A 15 10.44 -39.95 -36.68
C ALA A 15 11.72 -40.50 -37.28
N ILE A 16 12.83 -39.75 -37.17
CA ILE A 16 14.17 -40.31 -37.03
C ILE A 16 14.86 -39.57 -35.87
N ALA A 17 15.34 -40.36 -34.92
CA ALA A 17 15.89 -39.96 -33.62
C ALA A 17 17.42 -39.96 -33.62
N ILE A 18 18.02 -39.06 -32.83
CA ILE A 18 19.29 -39.27 -32.11
C ILE A 18 19.11 -38.59 -30.73
N GLY A 19 19.35 -39.35 -29.66
CA GLY A 19 18.83 -39.10 -28.32
C GLY A 19 19.72 -38.25 -27.40
N GLY A 20 19.12 -37.80 -26.28
CA GLY A 20 19.87 -37.24 -25.15
C GLY A 20 19.27 -36.05 -24.39
N VAL A 21 17.95 -36.04 -24.12
CA VAL A 21 17.32 -35.54 -22.87
C VAL A 21 17.45 -34.03 -22.50
N PHE A 22 16.27 -33.39 -22.42
CA PHE A 22 15.89 -32.05 -21.89
C PHE A 22 16.19 -30.80 -22.75
N GLY A 23 15.32 -30.55 -23.73
CA GLY A 23 15.05 -29.22 -24.28
C GLY A 23 13.55 -28.91 -24.20
N GLY A 24 13.12 -28.20 -23.15
CA GLY A 24 11.76 -27.69 -22.99
C GLY A 24 11.81 -26.20 -22.71
N ALA A 25 11.24 -25.39 -23.61
CA ALA A 25 11.11 -23.96 -23.44
C ALA A 25 10.25 -23.64 -22.21
N LEU A 26 10.78 -22.83 -21.28
CA LEU A 26 10.02 -22.28 -20.16
C LEU A 26 9.02 -21.24 -20.69
N THR A 27 7.75 -21.60 -20.75
CA THR A 27 6.65 -20.64 -20.69
C THR A 27 6.31 -20.39 -19.22
N VAL A 28 6.65 -19.22 -18.70
CA VAL A 28 6.26 -18.78 -17.35
C VAL A 28 4.75 -18.52 -17.36
N ALA A 29 3.99 -19.30 -16.58
CA ALA A 29 2.57 -19.07 -16.38
C ALA A 29 2.36 -17.80 -15.52
N ALA A 30 1.38 -16.97 -15.90
CA ALA A 30 0.90 -15.87 -15.07
C ALA A 30 0.38 -16.39 -13.71
N PRO A 31 0.49 -15.64 -12.61
CA PRO A 31 -0.05 -16.07 -11.33
C PRO A 31 -1.57 -16.22 -11.44
N ALA A 32 -2.09 -17.32 -10.91
CA ALA A 32 -3.53 -17.59 -10.89
C ALA A 32 -4.24 -16.54 -10.02
N ALA A 33 -5.40 -16.07 -10.49
CA ALA A 33 -6.31 -15.27 -9.69
C ALA A 33 -6.57 -15.92 -8.34
N ALA A 34 -6.61 -15.11 -7.27
CA ALA A 34 -6.88 -15.59 -5.92
C ALA A 34 -8.19 -16.40 -5.91
N GLY A 35 -8.11 -17.66 -5.46
CA GLY A 35 -9.29 -18.51 -5.27
C GLY A 35 -10.26 -17.94 -4.23
N PRO A 36 -11.46 -18.53 -4.09
CA PRO A 36 -12.43 -18.09 -3.08
C PRO A 36 -11.79 -18.12 -1.68
N ARG A 37 -11.80 -16.96 -1.01
CA ARG A 37 -11.17 -16.77 0.29
C ARG A 37 -12.11 -17.32 1.37
N PRO A 38 -11.59 -17.98 2.42
CA PRO A 38 -12.44 -18.58 3.45
C PRO A 38 -13.31 -17.51 4.13
N ASP A 39 -14.62 -17.74 4.14
CA ASP A 39 -15.59 -16.94 4.89
C ASP A 39 -15.50 -17.29 6.37
N THR A 40 -14.99 -16.35 7.16
CA THR A 40 -14.81 -16.47 8.61
C THR A 40 -15.41 -15.26 9.33
N GLN A 41 -16.57 -14.78 8.86
CA GLN A 41 -17.23 -13.59 9.41
C GLN A 41 -17.36 -13.56 10.94
N ASP A 42 -17.45 -14.71 11.61
CA ASP A 42 -17.72 -14.80 13.06
C ASP A 42 -16.50 -14.60 13.98
N THR A 43 -15.29 -14.35 13.42
CA THR A 43 -14.05 -14.13 14.21
C THR A 43 -13.31 -12.84 13.87
N ARG A 44 -13.86 -12.00 12.98
CA ARG A 44 -13.17 -10.80 12.49
C ARG A 44 -13.43 -9.59 13.41
N PRO A 45 -12.42 -8.73 13.63
CA PRO A 45 -12.63 -7.49 14.36
C PRO A 45 -13.65 -6.60 13.66
N SER A 46 -14.46 -5.92 14.47
CA SER A 46 -15.42 -4.91 14.05
C SER A 46 -15.00 -3.54 14.59
N SER A 47 -15.53 -2.47 14.01
CA SER A 47 -15.35 -1.11 14.51
C SER A 47 -16.66 -0.57 15.07
N ALA A 48 -16.61 0.14 16.19
CA ALA A 48 -17.77 0.82 16.77
C ALA A 48 -18.31 1.91 15.83
N GLN A 49 -17.42 2.54 15.06
CA GLN A 49 -17.79 3.40 13.94
C GLN A 49 -18.02 2.53 12.70
N ALA A 50 -19.25 2.54 12.17
CA ALA A 50 -19.53 1.88 10.89
C ALA A 50 -18.62 2.48 9.82
N LYS A 51 -17.86 1.64 9.10
CA LYS A 51 -17.16 2.10 7.91
C LYS A 51 -18.14 2.81 6.98
N GLY A 52 -17.72 3.95 6.42
CA GLY A 52 -18.44 4.57 5.33
C GLY A 52 -18.70 3.53 4.24
N LYS A 53 -19.96 3.42 3.79
CA LYS A 53 -20.34 2.55 2.69
C LYS A 53 -19.44 2.86 1.48
N TRP A 54 -19.05 1.83 0.71
CA TRP A 54 -18.39 2.05 -0.57
C TRP A 54 -19.32 2.88 -1.47
N ARG A 55 -18.94 4.12 -1.74
CA ARG A 55 -19.77 5.08 -2.49
C ARG A 55 -19.41 5.01 -3.95
N PHE A 56 -20.41 5.11 -4.82
CA PHE A 56 -20.27 5.25 -6.26
C PHE A 56 -21.63 5.70 -6.80
N ASP A 57 -21.66 6.18 -8.03
CA ASP A 57 -22.90 6.49 -8.73
C ASP A 57 -22.89 5.91 -10.16
N ALA A 58 -23.85 6.29 -10.99
CA ALA A 58 -23.97 5.79 -12.36
C ALA A 58 -22.79 6.23 -13.26
N THR A 59 -22.09 7.32 -12.93
CA THR A 59 -20.95 7.81 -13.70
C THR A 59 -19.73 6.90 -13.54
N ALA A 60 -18.74 7.09 -14.41
CA ALA A 60 -17.47 6.39 -14.35
C ALA A 60 -16.36 7.35 -14.80
N THR A 61 -15.59 7.85 -13.84
CA THR A 61 -14.45 8.72 -14.12
C THR A 61 -13.25 7.82 -14.37
N THR A 62 -12.91 7.61 -15.64
CA THR A 62 -11.75 6.77 -16.01
C THR A 62 -10.45 7.45 -15.61
N MET A 63 -9.37 6.68 -15.42
CA MET A 63 -8.06 7.29 -15.16
C MET A 63 -7.56 8.17 -16.31
N THR A 64 -8.00 7.93 -17.54
CA THR A 64 -7.77 8.84 -18.68
C THR A 64 -8.45 10.19 -18.44
N ASN A 65 -9.70 10.20 -17.94
CA ASN A 65 -10.37 11.45 -17.56
C ASN A 65 -9.63 12.15 -16.41
N VAL A 66 -9.24 11.40 -15.37
CA VAL A 66 -8.46 11.95 -14.23
C VAL A 66 -7.18 12.61 -14.73
N GLY A 67 -6.39 11.93 -15.55
CA GLY A 67 -5.16 12.46 -16.13
C GLY A 67 -5.37 13.72 -16.94
N ALA A 68 -6.47 13.80 -17.70
CA ALA A 68 -6.82 14.98 -18.47
C ALA A 68 -7.31 16.15 -17.59
N ILE A 69 -8.11 15.89 -16.55
CA ILE A 69 -8.60 16.91 -15.60
C ILE A 69 -7.43 17.59 -14.89
N VAL A 70 -6.52 16.81 -14.31
CA VAL A 70 -5.40 17.36 -13.52
C VAL A 70 -4.20 17.74 -14.39
N GLY A 71 -4.23 17.43 -15.69
CA GLY A 71 -3.17 17.77 -16.64
C GLY A 71 -1.92 16.86 -16.59
N ALA A 72 -2.06 15.60 -16.16
CA ALA A 72 -0.98 14.62 -16.12
C ALA A 72 -0.49 14.18 -17.52
N ASP A 73 -1.34 14.30 -18.55
CA ASP A 73 -1.00 13.88 -19.92
C ASP A 73 0.28 14.51 -20.46
N GLY A 74 0.55 15.77 -20.07
CA GLY A 74 1.77 16.48 -20.46
C GLY A 74 3.03 15.84 -19.90
N ALA A 75 3.00 15.43 -18.63
CA ALA A 75 4.08 14.71 -17.97
C ALA A 75 4.31 13.35 -18.63
N TRP A 76 3.25 12.59 -18.87
CA TRP A 76 3.37 11.28 -19.49
C TRP A 76 3.97 11.34 -20.91
N ARG A 77 3.57 12.33 -21.72
CA ARG A 77 4.15 12.54 -23.06
C ARG A 77 5.62 12.95 -23.03
N SER A 78 6.08 13.60 -21.96
CA SER A 78 7.50 13.94 -21.77
C SER A 78 8.32 12.82 -21.09
N GLY A 79 7.71 11.65 -20.85
CA GLY A 79 8.39 10.52 -20.21
C GLY A 79 8.52 10.63 -18.69
N VAL A 80 7.74 11.52 -18.07
CA VAL A 80 7.57 11.59 -16.62
C VAL A 80 6.41 10.66 -16.23
N ASP A 81 6.73 9.60 -15.51
CA ASP A 81 5.85 8.49 -15.15
C ASP A 81 5.97 8.06 -13.67
N GLY A 82 6.76 8.76 -12.85
CA GLY A 82 6.99 8.51 -11.44
C GLY A 82 8.20 7.61 -11.13
N ARG A 83 8.94 7.15 -12.14
CA ARG A 83 10.14 6.32 -11.89
C ARG A 83 11.18 7.05 -11.04
N GLY A 84 11.86 6.30 -10.17
CA GLY A 84 12.81 6.85 -9.21
C GLY A 84 12.17 7.42 -7.95
N VAL A 85 10.84 7.26 -7.79
CA VAL A 85 10.10 7.71 -6.61
C VAL A 85 9.36 6.54 -5.99
N GLY A 86 9.58 6.31 -4.71
CA GLY A 86 8.81 5.39 -3.89
C GLY A 86 7.57 6.06 -3.29
N VAL A 87 6.44 5.35 -3.32
CA VAL A 87 5.18 5.75 -2.69
C VAL A 87 4.74 4.67 -1.71
N ALA A 88 4.70 4.98 -0.43
CA ALA A 88 4.12 4.11 0.59
C ALA A 88 2.59 4.28 0.62
N LEU A 89 1.89 3.16 0.45
CA LEU A 89 0.44 3.07 0.55
C LEU A 89 0.09 2.39 1.88
N VAL A 90 -0.32 3.19 2.87
CA VAL A 90 -0.75 2.72 4.19
C VAL A 90 -2.25 2.49 4.15
N ASP A 91 -2.68 1.24 3.93
CA ASP A 91 -4.08 0.91 3.63
C ASP A 91 -4.43 -0.57 3.96
N THR A 92 -5.40 -1.18 3.28
CA THR A 92 -5.87 -2.56 3.51
C THR A 92 -4.97 -3.63 2.88
N GLY A 93 -3.86 -3.25 2.27
CA GLY A 93 -2.95 -4.11 1.51
C GLY A 93 -3.10 -3.92 0.00
N VAL A 94 -2.32 -4.66 -0.78
CA VAL A 94 -2.42 -4.68 -2.25
C VAL A 94 -2.32 -6.12 -2.72
N VAL A 95 -3.28 -6.58 -3.53
CA VAL A 95 -3.20 -7.89 -4.17
C VAL A 95 -2.47 -7.81 -5.52
N PRO A 96 -1.72 -8.84 -5.93
CA PRO A 96 -1.19 -8.91 -7.29
C PRO A 96 -2.33 -8.93 -8.33
N VAL A 97 -2.26 -8.01 -9.30
CA VAL A 97 -3.16 -7.91 -10.46
C VAL A 97 -2.34 -7.55 -11.69
N ASP A 98 -2.80 -7.91 -12.90
CA ASP A 98 -2.04 -7.77 -14.15
C ASP A 98 -1.52 -6.35 -14.42
N ALA A 99 -2.30 -5.33 -14.04
CA ALA A 99 -1.94 -3.93 -14.19
C ALA A 99 -1.00 -3.41 -13.09
N LEU A 100 -0.49 -4.26 -12.21
CA LEU A 100 0.64 -3.96 -11.31
C LEU A 100 1.80 -4.88 -11.70
N ARG A 101 2.85 -4.31 -12.30
CA ARG A 101 3.97 -5.08 -12.85
C ARG A 101 4.70 -5.85 -11.75
N ALA A 102 5.27 -7.01 -12.12
CA ALA A 102 6.10 -7.77 -11.20
C ALA A 102 7.24 -6.89 -10.64
N GLY A 103 7.38 -6.89 -9.31
CA GLY A 103 8.36 -6.04 -8.61
C GLY A 103 7.98 -4.55 -8.53
N GLN A 104 6.85 -4.11 -9.08
CA GLN A 104 6.39 -2.73 -8.93
C GLN A 104 5.89 -2.44 -7.51
N VAL A 105 5.31 -3.46 -6.86
CA VAL A 105 4.84 -3.41 -5.48
C VAL A 105 5.82 -4.18 -4.59
N VAL A 106 6.31 -3.52 -3.56
CA VAL A 106 7.06 -4.11 -2.45
C VAL A 106 6.10 -4.31 -1.29
N THR A 107 6.18 -5.48 -0.66
CA THR A 107 5.41 -5.79 0.55
C THR A 107 6.15 -5.23 1.76
N GLY A 108 5.55 -4.23 2.42
CA GLY A 108 5.95 -3.77 3.75
C GLY A 108 5.32 -4.64 4.85
N PRO A 109 5.28 -4.18 6.10
CA PRO A 109 4.73 -4.96 7.19
C PRO A 109 3.20 -5.06 7.07
N ASP A 110 2.69 -6.25 7.39
CA ASP A 110 1.27 -6.47 7.65
C ASP A 110 1.00 -6.31 9.15
N LEU A 111 0.60 -5.10 9.52
CA LEU A 111 0.21 -4.70 10.86
C LEU A 111 -1.28 -4.93 11.12
N SER A 112 -2.02 -5.45 10.14
CA SER A 112 -3.45 -5.73 10.28
C SER A 112 -3.73 -6.92 11.18
N PHE A 113 -4.98 -7.07 11.58
CA PHE A 113 -5.44 -8.26 12.28
C PHE A 113 -5.49 -9.51 11.37
N ASP A 114 -5.46 -9.35 10.04
CA ASP A 114 -5.36 -10.47 9.11
C ASP A 114 -3.98 -11.15 9.17
N SER A 115 -2.95 -10.45 9.70
CA SER A 115 -1.57 -10.98 9.82
C SER A 115 -1.48 -12.28 10.62
N GLN A 116 -2.47 -12.54 11.47
CA GLN A 116 -2.59 -13.73 12.32
C GLN A 116 -3.19 -14.93 11.58
N VAL A 117 -3.78 -14.73 10.40
CA VAL A 117 -4.47 -15.77 9.64
C VAL A 117 -3.61 -16.22 8.46
N PRO A 118 -3.13 -17.48 8.45
CA PRO A 118 -2.41 -18.03 7.30
C PRO A 118 -3.22 -17.90 6.01
N GLY A 119 -2.58 -17.35 4.96
CA GLY A 119 -3.21 -17.16 3.65
C GLY A 119 -4.01 -15.87 3.47
N LEU A 120 -4.20 -15.06 4.53
CA LEU A 120 -4.71 -13.68 4.41
C LEU A 120 -3.62 -12.63 4.60
N ARG A 121 -2.53 -13.00 5.26
CA ARG A 121 -1.36 -12.15 5.46
C ARG A 121 -0.82 -11.59 4.15
N ASP A 122 -0.45 -10.32 4.18
CA ASP A 122 0.13 -9.55 3.05
C ASP A 122 -0.81 -9.37 1.84
N LEU A 123 -2.05 -9.87 1.91
CA LEU A 123 -3.05 -9.69 0.85
C LEU A 123 -3.99 -8.54 1.18
N ASP A 124 -4.39 -7.78 0.16
CA ASP A 124 -5.60 -6.97 0.29
C ASP A 124 -6.80 -7.92 0.38
N THR A 125 -7.56 -7.83 1.46
CA THR A 125 -8.75 -8.65 1.74
C THR A 125 -10.03 -7.80 1.73
N TYR A 126 -9.88 -6.48 1.67
CA TYR A 126 -10.99 -5.54 1.63
C TYR A 126 -11.21 -5.00 0.22
N GLY A 127 -10.12 -4.70 -0.51
CA GLY A 127 -10.09 -4.25 -1.91
C GLY A 127 -9.80 -2.75 -2.08
N HIS A 128 -9.77 -1.97 -0.99
CA HIS A 128 -9.58 -0.52 -1.04
C HIS A 128 -8.14 -0.15 -1.40
N GLY A 129 -7.16 -0.79 -0.77
CA GLY A 129 -5.75 -0.53 -1.05
C GLY A 129 -5.37 -0.90 -2.49
N THR A 130 -5.86 -2.02 -3.03
CA THR A 130 -5.66 -2.40 -4.43
C THR A 130 -6.26 -1.35 -5.38
N HIS A 131 -7.44 -0.83 -5.06
CA HIS A 131 -8.06 0.24 -5.83
C HIS A 131 -7.22 1.53 -5.81
N LEU A 132 -6.69 1.95 -4.66
CA LEU A 132 -5.80 3.12 -4.57
C LEU A 132 -4.44 2.89 -5.26
N ALA A 133 -3.87 1.69 -5.14
CA ALA A 133 -2.64 1.30 -5.83
C ALA A 133 -2.77 1.47 -7.36
N GLY A 134 -3.93 1.12 -7.91
CA GLY A 134 -4.24 1.34 -9.32
C GLY A 134 -4.29 2.82 -9.72
N ILE A 135 -4.89 3.68 -8.88
CA ILE A 135 -4.95 5.12 -9.11
C ILE A 135 -3.54 5.72 -9.11
N ILE A 136 -2.69 5.27 -8.19
CA ILE A 136 -1.34 5.80 -8.03
C ILE A 136 -0.41 5.27 -9.12
N ALA A 137 -0.29 3.96 -9.29
CA ALA A 137 0.78 3.36 -10.09
C ALA A 137 0.30 2.28 -11.09
N GLY A 138 -1.00 2.19 -11.35
CA GLY A 138 -1.54 1.26 -12.35
C GLY A 138 -0.82 1.36 -13.70
N SER A 139 -0.28 0.25 -14.17
CA SER A 139 0.48 0.17 -15.41
C SER A 139 -0.41 0.39 -16.64
N PRO A 140 0.12 0.98 -17.74
CA PRO A 140 -0.68 1.27 -18.92
C PRO A 140 -1.27 0.00 -19.54
N GLY A 141 -2.58 -0.04 -19.71
CA GLY A 141 -3.33 -1.13 -20.34
C GLY A 141 -3.76 -0.82 -21.78
N PRO A 142 -4.14 -1.83 -22.57
CA PRO A 142 -4.61 -1.66 -23.96
C PRO A 142 -5.96 -0.93 -24.07
N ASP A 143 -6.72 -0.87 -22.98
CA ASP A 143 -7.98 -0.14 -22.82
C ASP A 143 -7.79 1.34 -22.45
N GLY A 144 -6.54 1.79 -22.37
CA GLY A 144 -6.19 3.16 -22.00
C GLY A 144 -6.07 3.39 -20.49
N PHE A 145 -6.29 2.38 -19.65
CA PHE A 145 -6.06 2.52 -18.20
C PHE A 145 -4.60 2.88 -17.93
N ARG A 146 -4.36 3.83 -17.03
CA ARG A 146 -3.04 4.24 -16.57
C ARG A 146 -3.19 5.00 -15.26
N GLY A 147 -2.53 4.54 -14.20
CA GLY A 147 -2.42 5.28 -12.94
C GLY A 147 -1.67 6.60 -13.12
N MET A 148 -1.72 7.48 -12.13
CA MET A 148 -1.07 8.78 -12.15
C MET A 148 0.45 8.68 -12.40
N ALA A 149 1.13 7.76 -11.72
CA ALA A 149 2.58 7.53 -11.73
C ALA A 149 2.90 6.04 -11.99
N PRO A 150 2.70 5.54 -13.21
CA PRO A 150 2.82 4.11 -13.54
C PRO A 150 4.25 3.53 -13.49
N GLY A 151 5.26 4.37 -13.29
CA GLY A 151 6.67 4.02 -13.09
C GLY A 151 7.13 4.10 -11.63
N ALA A 152 6.30 4.62 -10.71
CA ALA A 152 6.62 4.67 -9.30
C ALA A 152 6.66 3.27 -8.67
N ARG A 153 7.54 3.10 -7.67
CA ARG A 153 7.56 1.90 -6.82
C ARG A 153 6.53 2.08 -5.70
N LEU A 154 5.60 1.14 -5.57
CA LEU A 154 4.67 1.12 -4.44
C LEU A 154 5.25 0.29 -3.30
N THR A 155 5.12 0.77 -2.07
CA THR A 155 5.33 -0.05 -0.87
C THR A 155 3.97 -0.21 -0.18
N SER A 156 3.44 -1.42 -0.17
CA SER A 156 2.17 -1.72 0.50
C SER A 156 2.43 -1.94 1.99
N VAL A 157 1.90 -1.05 2.84
CA VAL A 157 1.94 -1.18 4.29
C VAL A 157 0.53 -1.45 4.77
N LYS A 158 0.25 -2.69 5.17
CA LYS A 158 -1.11 -3.14 5.45
C LYS A 158 -1.46 -2.89 6.91
N VAL A 159 -2.45 -2.04 7.14
CA VAL A 159 -3.02 -1.75 8.47
C VAL A 159 -4.46 -2.23 8.59
N GLY A 160 -5.19 -2.32 7.46
CA GLY A 160 -6.59 -2.73 7.44
C GLY A 160 -6.81 -4.22 7.20
N ALA A 161 -7.71 -4.81 7.99
CA ALA A 161 -8.14 -6.21 7.85
C ALA A 161 -9.21 -6.40 6.74
N GLY A 162 -9.79 -7.59 6.60
CA GLY A 162 -10.82 -7.87 5.58
C GLY A 162 -12.16 -7.15 5.77
N THR A 163 -12.48 -6.72 6.98
CA THR A 163 -13.58 -5.76 7.28
C THR A 163 -13.13 -4.31 7.09
N GLY A 164 -11.84 -4.13 6.81
CA GLY A 164 -11.08 -2.91 6.70
C GLY A 164 -10.82 -2.20 8.04
N VAL A 165 -11.17 -2.80 9.17
CA VAL A 165 -10.98 -2.20 10.50
C VAL A 165 -9.49 -1.91 10.73
N VAL A 166 -9.21 -0.73 11.30
CA VAL A 166 -7.87 -0.19 11.57
C VAL A 166 -7.90 0.55 12.91
N ASP A 167 -6.98 0.22 13.80
CA ASP A 167 -6.70 0.98 15.02
C ASP A 167 -5.66 2.08 14.77
N ALA A 168 -5.75 3.17 15.53
CA ALA A 168 -4.78 4.27 15.50
C ALA A 168 -3.34 3.79 15.70
N ALA A 169 -3.09 2.83 16.60
CA ALA A 169 -1.75 2.32 16.88
C ALA A 169 -1.12 1.63 15.66
N GLN A 170 -1.92 0.98 14.81
CA GLN A 170 -1.42 0.34 13.59
C GLN A 170 -0.92 1.36 12.57
N VAL A 171 -1.60 2.51 12.48
CA VAL A 171 -1.20 3.62 11.61
C VAL A 171 0.05 4.30 12.12
N ILE A 172 0.15 4.51 13.44
CA ILE A 172 1.35 5.07 14.07
C ILE A 172 2.58 4.19 13.78
N ALA A 173 2.47 2.89 14.06
CA ALA A 173 3.54 1.93 13.78
C ALA A 173 3.89 1.87 12.28
N ALA A 174 2.90 1.95 11.39
CA ALA A 174 3.13 2.00 9.94
C ALA A 174 3.94 3.24 9.51
N LEU A 175 3.59 4.42 10.03
CA LEU A 175 4.29 5.66 9.70
C LEU A 175 5.74 5.63 10.20
N ASP A 176 5.97 5.17 11.44
CA ASP A 176 7.33 4.99 11.96
C ASP A 176 8.14 4.02 11.09
N TRP A 177 7.53 2.91 10.63
CA TRP A 177 8.19 1.93 9.78
C TRP A 177 8.58 2.53 8.43
N VAL A 178 7.67 3.28 7.80
CA VAL A 178 7.96 3.93 6.52
C VAL A 178 9.11 4.93 6.67
N VAL A 179 9.18 5.68 7.78
CA VAL A 179 10.28 6.62 8.03
C VAL A 179 11.60 5.89 8.16
N GLU A 180 11.65 4.79 8.91
CA GLU A 180 12.88 3.98 9.07
C GLU A 180 13.37 3.42 7.73
N HIS A 181 12.45 2.84 6.95
CA HIS A 181 12.77 2.10 5.72
C HIS A 181 12.73 2.95 4.43
N ARG A 182 12.56 4.27 4.55
CA ARG A 182 12.38 5.16 3.39
C ARG A 182 13.53 5.11 2.37
N ASP A 183 14.73 4.77 2.82
CA ASP A 183 15.95 4.78 2.00
C ASP A 183 16.47 3.35 1.67
N ASP A 184 15.73 2.30 2.03
CA ASP A 184 16.13 0.89 1.81
C ASP A 184 16.28 0.53 0.32
N ASP A 185 15.44 1.12 -0.53
CA ASP A 185 15.63 1.11 -1.99
C ASP A 185 16.11 2.49 -2.43
N PRO A 186 17.43 2.75 -2.46
CA PRO A 186 17.96 4.07 -2.84
C PRO A 186 17.67 4.44 -4.29
N THR A 187 17.23 3.50 -5.12
CA THR A 187 16.80 3.79 -6.49
C THR A 187 15.35 4.29 -6.55
N ASN A 188 14.55 4.00 -5.54
CA ASN A 188 13.16 4.46 -5.40
C ASN A 188 12.87 4.82 -3.92
N PRO A 189 13.56 5.82 -3.35
CA PRO A 189 13.34 6.18 -1.96
C PRO A 189 11.88 6.57 -1.75
N ILE A 190 11.31 6.20 -0.61
CA ILE A 190 9.93 6.56 -0.27
C ILE A 190 9.90 8.07 -0.02
N ARG A 191 9.30 8.79 -0.97
CA ARG A 191 9.15 10.26 -0.91
C ARG A 191 7.70 10.70 -0.81
N VAL A 192 6.76 9.76 -0.89
CA VAL A 192 5.33 10.02 -0.74
C VAL A 192 4.73 8.95 0.17
N ILE A 193 3.92 9.36 1.13
CA ILE A 193 2.98 8.50 1.85
C ILE A 193 1.58 8.93 1.42
N THR A 194 0.72 7.96 1.13
CA THR A 194 -0.73 8.19 1.05
C THR A 194 -1.42 7.49 2.20
N LEU A 195 -2.28 8.23 2.91
CA LEU A 195 -3.05 7.73 4.03
C LEU A 195 -4.54 8.04 3.80
N ALA A 196 -5.31 6.99 3.52
CA ALA A 196 -6.75 7.06 3.33
C ALA A 196 -7.49 6.54 4.59
N TYR A 197 -7.06 7.06 5.74
CA TYR A 197 -7.55 6.74 7.07
C TYR A 197 -7.69 8.04 7.86
N GLY A 198 -8.62 8.07 8.82
CA GLY A 198 -8.56 9.04 9.88
C GLY A 198 -9.55 8.80 11.00
N THR A 199 -9.33 9.49 12.12
CA THR A 199 -10.17 9.46 13.31
C THR A 199 -10.78 10.83 13.58
N ASN A 200 -11.84 10.88 14.37
CA ASN A 200 -12.39 12.12 14.92
C ASN A 200 -11.71 12.49 16.25
N SER A 201 -10.38 12.37 16.32
CA SER A 201 -9.56 12.65 17.52
C SER A 201 -10.11 13.81 18.35
N THR A 202 -10.17 13.63 19.67
CA THR A 202 -10.76 14.62 20.60
C THR A 202 -9.73 15.59 21.18
N GLN A 203 -8.50 15.56 20.65
CA GLN A 203 -7.37 16.38 21.08
C GLN A 203 -6.76 17.17 19.91
N PRO A 204 -6.05 18.28 20.16
CA PRO A 204 -5.41 19.04 19.09
C PRO A 204 -4.24 18.28 18.47
N TYR A 205 -3.96 18.56 17.19
CA TYR A 205 -2.85 17.94 16.45
C TYR A 205 -1.49 18.11 17.18
N THR A 206 -1.29 19.20 17.92
CA THR A 206 -0.04 19.52 18.62
C THR A 206 0.36 18.51 19.69
N ILE A 207 -0.54 17.63 20.12
CA ILE A 207 -0.22 16.52 21.02
C ILE A 207 -0.62 15.16 20.45
N ASP A 208 -1.32 15.12 19.33
CA ASP A 208 -1.88 13.87 18.82
C ASP A 208 -0.79 12.91 18.30
N PRO A 209 -0.74 11.65 18.77
CA PRO A 209 0.25 10.67 18.32
C PRO A 209 0.23 10.40 16.80
N ILE A 210 -0.94 10.35 16.15
CA ILE A 210 -1.01 10.09 14.71
C ILE A 210 -0.49 11.31 13.93
N ALA A 211 -0.84 12.52 14.39
CA ALA A 211 -0.31 13.75 13.81
C ALA A 211 1.22 13.82 13.95
N HIS A 212 1.75 13.54 15.14
CA HIS A 212 3.20 13.51 15.38
C HIS A 212 3.95 12.52 14.48
N ALA A 213 3.42 11.31 14.30
CA ALA A 213 4.01 10.32 13.40
C ALA A 213 4.02 10.81 11.94
N ALA A 214 2.94 11.49 11.52
CA ALA A 214 2.85 12.10 10.18
C ALA A 214 3.83 13.28 10.03
N GLU A 215 4.00 14.14 11.05
CA GLU A 215 5.00 15.21 11.04
C GLU A 215 6.43 14.67 10.98
N ASN A 216 6.72 13.58 11.69
CA ASN A 216 8.04 12.95 11.64
C ASN A 216 8.35 12.45 10.22
N ALA A 217 7.37 11.85 9.54
CA ALA A 217 7.51 11.50 8.13
C ALA A 217 7.69 12.73 7.22
N TRP A 218 6.92 13.79 7.47
CA TRP A 218 7.06 15.06 6.75
C TRP A 218 8.47 15.63 6.87
N ARG A 219 9.01 15.67 8.08
CA ARG A 219 10.37 16.17 8.37
C ARG A 219 11.47 15.27 7.86
N ALA A 220 11.21 13.97 7.71
CA ALA A 220 12.09 13.02 7.04
C ALA A 220 12.14 13.21 5.50
N GLY A 221 11.45 14.21 4.94
CA GLY A 221 11.48 14.52 3.51
C GLY A 221 10.44 13.79 2.67
N ILE A 222 9.44 13.20 3.33
CA ILE A 222 8.34 12.44 2.72
C ILE A 222 7.09 13.34 2.65
N VAL A 223 6.50 13.48 1.47
CA VAL A 223 5.21 14.18 1.33
C VAL A 223 4.10 13.27 1.85
N VAL A 224 3.44 13.66 2.92
CA VAL A 224 2.31 12.91 3.50
C VAL A 224 1.00 13.45 2.93
N VAL A 225 0.32 12.66 2.10
CA VAL A 225 -0.95 12.99 1.46
C VAL A 225 -2.08 12.27 2.20
N VAL A 226 -3.03 13.02 2.75
CA VAL A 226 -4.06 12.49 3.65
C VAL A 226 -5.45 12.83 3.13
N ALA A 227 -6.35 11.85 3.12
CA ALA A 227 -7.75 12.07 2.81
C ALA A 227 -8.42 12.93 3.90
N GLY A 228 -9.18 13.96 3.50
CA GLY A 228 -9.79 14.91 4.45
C GLY A 228 -10.97 14.35 5.26
N GLY A 229 -11.56 13.23 4.85
CA GLY A 229 -12.76 12.64 5.46
C GLY A 229 -13.98 12.65 4.53
N ASN A 230 -15.01 11.89 4.88
CA ASN A 230 -16.20 11.67 4.04
C ASN A 230 -17.53 12.01 4.77
N ASP A 231 -17.46 12.95 5.71
CA ASP A 231 -18.54 13.32 6.63
C ASP A 231 -19.15 14.72 6.34
N GLY A 232 -18.95 15.23 5.13
CA GLY A 232 -19.62 16.43 4.59
C GLY A 232 -19.23 17.72 5.31
N ALA A 233 -20.17 18.39 5.97
CA ALA A 233 -19.89 19.63 6.69
C ALA A 233 -19.05 19.44 7.99
N ALA A 234 -18.57 18.22 8.25
CA ALA A 234 -17.75 17.91 9.42
C ALA A 234 -16.33 18.52 9.35
N PRO A 235 -15.66 18.66 10.51
CA PRO A 235 -14.21 18.86 10.57
C PRO A 235 -13.43 17.81 9.78
N LEU A 236 -12.17 18.10 9.48
CA LEU A 236 -11.28 17.07 8.92
C LEU A 236 -11.01 16.00 9.97
N THR A 237 -10.76 14.77 9.51
CA THR A 237 -10.28 13.70 10.38
C THR A 237 -8.79 13.82 10.63
N ASN A 238 -8.31 13.31 11.74
CA ASN A 238 -6.88 13.22 12.05
C ASN A 238 -6.26 12.04 11.29
N PRO A 239 -5.10 12.20 10.60
CA PRO A 239 -4.16 13.31 10.68
C PRO A 239 -4.35 14.47 9.68
N ALA A 240 -5.42 14.52 8.89
CA ALA A 240 -5.65 15.65 7.98
C ALA A 240 -5.86 17.01 8.69
N ILE A 241 -6.22 17.00 9.99
CA ILE A 241 -6.24 18.21 10.83
C ILE A 241 -4.85 18.82 11.04
N ASP A 242 -3.79 18.03 10.88
CA ASP A 242 -2.42 18.51 10.98
C ASP A 242 -2.14 19.47 9.81
N PRO A 243 -1.69 20.71 10.07
CA PRO A 243 -1.44 21.66 9.02
C PRO A 243 -0.17 21.36 8.22
N TYR A 244 0.76 20.51 8.70
CA TYR A 244 1.94 20.12 7.92
C TYR A 244 1.58 19.24 6.72
N VAL A 245 0.73 18.23 6.92
CA VAL A 245 0.38 17.25 5.88
C VAL A 245 -0.41 17.89 4.73
N LEU A 246 -0.45 17.23 3.57
CA LEU A 246 -1.29 17.63 2.44
C LEU A 246 -2.68 16.99 2.56
N ALA A 247 -3.63 17.72 3.12
CA ALA A 247 -5.02 17.29 3.27
C ALA A 247 -5.80 17.48 1.96
N VAL A 248 -6.45 16.41 1.50
CA VAL A 248 -7.09 16.37 0.17
C VAL A 248 -8.60 16.14 0.29
N GLY A 249 -9.39 17.04 -0.30
CA GLY A 249 -10.82 16.85 -0.50
C GLY A 249 -11.17 16.24 -1.86
N ALA A 250 -12.43 15.86 -2.06
CA ALA A 250 -12.91 15.21 -3.28
C ALA A 250 -13.68 16.20 -4.16
N ALA A 251 -13.18 16.44 -5.37
CA ALA A 251 -13.88 17.20 -6.40
C ALA A 251 -14.94 16.33 -7.09
N ASP A 252 -16.08 16.97 -7.40
CA ASP A 252 -17.05 16.46 -8.34
C ASP A 252 -16.68 16.96 -9.74
N SER A 253 -16.18 16.06 -10.60
CA SER A 253 -15.81 16.38 -11.98
C SER A 253 -17.02 16.55 -12.93
N ALA A 254 -18.24 16.42 -12.42
CA ALA A 254 -19.50 16.40 -13.19
C ALA A 254 -19.53 15.38 -14.36
N GLY A 255 -18.62 14.40 -14.34
CA GLY A 255 -18.41 13.47 -15.45
C GLY A 255 -17.76 14.09 -16.70
N THR A 256 -17.17 15.29 -16.58
CA THR A 256 -16.48 15.98 -17.66
C THR A 256 -14.98 16.10 -17.39
N VAL A 257 -14.21 16.49 -18.41
CA VAL A 257 -12.77 16.78 -18.28
C VAL A 257 -12.51 18.26 -17.99
N ARG A 258 -13.53 19.12 -18.17
CA ARG A 258 -13.37 20.57 -18.04
C ARG A 258 -13.70 20.96 -16.61
N SER A 259 -12.73 21.48 -15.86
CA SER A 259 -12.93 21.90 -14.46
C SER A 259 -13.83 23.13 -14.23
N GLY A 260 -14.47 23.66 -15.28
CA GLY A 260 -15.29 24.88 -15.19
C GLY A 260 -16.67 24.66 -14.57
N ASP A 261 -17.19 23.43 -14.63
CA ASP A 261 -18.43 23.03 -13.97
C ASP A 261 -18.22 22.24 -12.68
N ASP A 262 -16.97 21.92 -12.35
CA ASP A 262 -16.59 21.13 -11.19
C ASP A 262 -16.95 21.83 -9.87
N THR A 263 -17.37 21.00 -8.91
CA THR A 263 -17.70 21.40 -7.54
C THR A 263 -16.96 20.49 -6.55
N VAL A 264 -17.34 20.52 -5.28
CA VAL A 264 -16.79 19.63 -4.25
C VAL A 264 -17.86 18.65 -3.83
N MET A 265 -17.53 17.36 -3.80
CA MET A 265 -18.46 16.30 -3.42
C MET A 265 -19.12 16.60 -2.07
N ASP A 266 -20.43 16.39 -1.97
CA ASP A 266 -21.20 16.68 -0.74
C ASP A 266 -20.69 15.93 0.49
N PHE A 267 -20.08 14.75 0.29
CA PHE A 267 -19.50 13.98 1.38
C PHE A 267 -18.11 14.47 1.79
N SER A 268 -17.40 15.24 0.97
CA SER A 268 -16.02 15.64 1.31
C SER A 268 -16.03 16.52 2.55
N SER A 269 -15.29 16.12 3.60
CA SER A 269 -15.21 16.93 4.81
C SER A 269 -14.76 18.37 4.50
N ARG A 270 -15.50 19.37 5.00
CA ARG A 270 -15.23 20.79 4.75
C ARG A 270 -14.15 21.36 5.68
N GLY A 271 -13.97 20.75 6.85
CA GLY A 271 -13.05 21.27 7.87
C GLY A 271 -13.68 22.40 8.69
N THR A 272 -12.85 23.16 9.38
CA THR A 272 -13.26 24.32 10.19
C THR A 272 -12.76 25.63 9.58
N ALA A 273 -13.00 26.77 10.22
CA ALA A 273 -12.41 28.03 9.80
C ALA A 273 -10.87 28.02 9.95
N GLU A 274 -10.37 27.28 10.94
CA GLU A 274 -8.95 27.16 11.28
C GLU A 274 -8.22 26.16 10.39
N ARG A 275 -8.89 25.08 9.99
CA ARG A 275 -8.30 24.02 9.15
C ARG A 275 -9.29 23.44 8.16
N ARG A 276 -9.08 23.77 6.89
CA ARG A 276 -9.77 23.21 5.70
C ARG A 276 -8.81 22.31 4.94
N VAL A 277 -9.31 21.56 3.95
CA VAL A 277 -8.43 20.85 3.01
C VAL A 277 -7.48 21.83 2.30
N ASP A 278 -6.30 21.37 1.93
CA ASP A 278 -5.32 22.21 1.23
C ASP A 278 -5.71 22.39 -0.24
N LEU A 279 -6.20 21.32 -0.87
CA LEU A 279 -6.72 21.31 -2.24
C LEU A 279 -7.70 20.14 -2.41
N VAL A 280 -8.36 20.08 -3.57
CA VAL A 280 -9.19 18.95 -3.97
C VAL A 280 -8.65 18.26 -5.23
N ALA A 281 -9.04 17.02 -5.44
CA ALA A 281 -8.76 16.27 -6.67
C ALA A 281 -9.94 15.38 -7.04
N PRO A 282 -10.02 14.86 -8.28
CA PRO A 282 -11.11 13.99 -8.71
C PRO A 282 -11.35 12.82 -7.74
N GLY A 283 -12.55 12.78 -7.15
CA GLY A 283 -12.92 11.78 -6.15
C GLY A 283 -14.29 11.15 -6.38
N ARG A 284 -14.91 11.35 -7.55
CA ARG A 284 -16.22 10.82 -7.92
C ARG A 284 -16.11 9.64 -8.86
N SER A 285 -16.57 8.47 -8.41
CA SER A 285 -16.73 7.25 -9.21
C SER A 285 -15.49 6.93 -10.05
N ILE A 286 -14.31 7.06 -9.43
CA ILE A 286 -13.01 6.81 -10.06
C ILE A 286 -12.90 5.32 -10.36
N VAL A 287 -12.62 4.97 -11.61
CA VAL A 287 -12.44 3.58 -12.06
C VAL A 287 -11.00 3.18 -11.83
N SER A 288 -10.77 2.14 -11.02
CA SER A 288 -9.44 1.62 -10.74
C SER A 288 -9.45 0.11 -10.51
N LEU A 289 -8.27 -0.45 -10.24
CA LEU A 289 -8.02 -1.88 -10.12
C LEU A 289 -8.92 -2.54 -9.08
N ARG A 290 -9.34 -3.75 -9.41
CA ARG A 290 -10.26 -4.57 -8.64
C ARG A 290 -9.51 -5.71 -7.95
N ASP A 291 -9.76 -5.88 -6.66
CA ASP A 291 -9.45 -7.11 -5.94
C ASP A 291 -10.63 -8.09 -6.07
N ALA A 292 -10.52 -9.05 -6.97
CA ALA A 292 -11.59 -10.02 -7.20
C ALA A 292 -11.75 -10.96 -5.99
N GLY A 293 -12.98 -11.07 -5.46
CA GLY A 293 -13.26 -11.83 -4.24
C GLY A 293 -12.85 -11.12 -2.94
N GLY A 294 -12.43 -9.85 -3.01
CA GLY A 294 -12.30 -8.99 -1.83
C GLY A 294 -13.66 -8.51 -1.32
N TYR A 295 -13.72 -8.02 -0.08
CA TYR A 295 -14.99 -7.61 0.56
C TYR A 295 -15.79 -6.59 -0.28
N ILE A 296 -15.14 -5.53 -0.79
CA ILE A 296 -15.82 -4.51 -1.60
C ILE A 296 -16.36 -5.13 -2.89
N ASP A 297 -15.58 -6.01 -3.52
CA ASP A 297 -15.98 -6.64 -4.78
C ASP A 297 -17.23 -7.51 -4.61
N GLU A 298 -17.29 -8.29 -3.54
CA GLU A 298 -18.43 -9.17 -3.24
C GLU A 298 -19.66 -8.40 -2.76
N THR A 299 -19.46 -7.34 -1.97
CA THR A 299 -20.56 -6.55 -1.38
C THR A 299 -21.17 -5.57 -2.39
N TYR A 300 -20.39 -5.10 -3.36
CA TYR A 300 -20.80 -4.07 -4.33
C TYR A 300 -20.58 -4.52 -5.79
N PRO A 301 -21.18 -5.63 -6.25
CA PRO A 301 -21.00 -6.12 -7.62
C PRO A 301 -21.43 -5.11 -8.70
N GLN A 302 -22.37 -4.22 -8.38
CA GLN A 302 -22.83 -3.13 -9.25
C GLN A 302 -21.78 -2.03 -9.48
N ALA A 303 -20.72 -1.98 -8.67
CA ALA A 303 -19.60 -1.06 -8.85
C ALA A 303 -18.53 -1.63 -9.80
N ARG A 304 -18.63 -2.90 -10.21
CA ARG A 304 -17.68 -3.53 -11.13
C ARG A 304 -17.75 -2.87 -12.51
N VAL A 305 -16.58 -2.70 -13.13
CA VAL A 305 -16.42 -2.17 -14.48
C VAL A 305 -15.61 -3.19 -15.27
N GLY A 306 -16.32 -4.09 -15.97
CA GLY A 306 -15.70 -5.26 -16.59
C GLY A 306 -15.10 -6.20 -15.54
N ASP A 307 -14.08 -6.95 -15.96
CA ASP A 307 -13.46 -7.97 -15.10
C ASP A 307 -12.32 -7.40 -14.23
N ALA A 308 -11.62 -6.37 -14.72
CA ALA A 308 -10.38 -5.87 -14.12
C ALA A 308 -10.56 -4.66 -13.18
N TYR A 309 -11.72 -4.01 -13.22
CA TYR A 309 -11.90 -2.72 -12.53
C TYR A 309 -13.16 -2.65 -11.67
N ILE A 310 -13.13 -1.73 -10.73
CA ILE A 310 -14.24 -1.34 -9.87
C ILE A 310 -14.21 0.18 -9.70
N LYS A 311 -15.37 0.82 -9.57
CA LYS A 311 -15.47 2.27 -9.33
C LYS A 311 -15.78 2.61 -7.89
N GLY A 312 -15.18 3.68 -7.38
CA GLY A 312 -15.39 4.18 -6.02
C GLY A 312 -15.33 5.70 -5.92
N SER A 313 -15.97 6.25 -4.90
CA SER A 313 -16.00 7.67 -4.58
C SER A 313 -15.54 7.91 -3.15
N GLY A 314 -14.71 8.93 -2.95
CA GLY A 314 -14.16 9.27 -1.65
C GLY A 314 -13.00 10.25 -1.71
N THR A 315 -12.71 10.89 -0.59
CA THR A 315 -11.45 11.63 -0.40
C THR A 315 -10.23 10.72 -0.44
N SER A 316 -10.40 9.41 -0.20
CA SER A 316 -9.37 8.37 -0.40
C SER A 316 -8.88 8.31 -1.85
N GLN A 317 -9.80 8.28 -2.81
CA GLN A 317 -9.47 8.27 -4.24
C GLN A 317 -8.78 9.58 -4.65
N ALA A 318 -9.28 10.72 -4.19
CA ALA A 318 -8.67 12.02 -4.45
C ALA A 318 -7.24 12.11 -3.88
N ALA A 319 -7.00 11.63 -2.66
CA ALA A 319 -5.67 11.56 -2.06
C ALA A 319 -4.72 10.68 -2.88
N ALA A 320 -5.19 9.53 -3.39
CA ALA A 320 -4.40 8.67 -4.27
C ALA A 320 -4.04 9.35 -5.61
N VAL A 321 -4.96 10.13 -6.19
CA VAL A 321 -4.67 10.95 -7.38
C VAL A 321 -3.56 11.95 -7.08
N VAL A 322 -3.65 12.66 -5.96
CA VAL A 322 -2.64 13.63 -5.53
C VAL A 322 -1.30 12.95 -5.26
N ALA A 323 -1.28 11.81 -4.58
CA ALA A 323 -0.05 11.06 -4.28
C ALA A 323 0.71 10.65 -5.56
N GLY A 324 0.00 10.14 -6.57
CA GLY A 324 0.62 9.87 -7.86
C GLY A 324 1.06 11.14 -8.61
N GLY A 325 0.30 12.23 -8.52
CA GLY A 325 0.71 13.54 -9.04
C GLY A 325 1.99 14.07 -8.38
N VAL A 326 2.13 13.90 -7.07
CA VAL A 326 3.35 14.23 -6.32
C VAL A 326 4.52 13.38 -6.80
N ALA A 327 4.33 12.08 -7.06
CA ALA A 327 5.39 11.22 -7.59
C ALA A 327 5.87 11.68 -8.98
N LEU A 328 4.96 12.10 -9.88
CA LEU A 328 5.33 12.72 -11.17
C LEU A 328 6.14 14.01 -10.95
N LEU A 329 5.70 14.87 -10.04
CA LEU A 329 6.39 16.12 -9.72
C LEU A 329 7.79 15.88 -9.16
N LEU A 330 7.95 14.92 -8.26
CA LEU A 330 9.23 14.59 -7.63
C LEU A 330 10.20 13.89 -8.59
N GLN A 331 9.72 13.12 -9.56
CA GLN A 331 10.60 12.63 -10.63
C GLN A 331 11.19 13.80 -11.43
N GLN A 332 10.38 14.78 -11.82
CA GLN A 332 10.87 15.94 -12.58
C GLN A 332 11.72 16.88 -11.70
N ARG A 333 11.44 16.93 -10.41
CA ARG A 333 12.02 17.89 -9.45
C ARG A 333 12.42 17.22 -8.13
N PRO A 334 13.49 16.40 -8.13
CA PRO A 334 13.83 15.54 -6.99
C PRO A 334 14.20 16.30 -5.71
N ASP A 335 14.73 17.53 -5.85
CA ASP A 335 15.19 18.39 -4.75
C ASP A 335 14.08 19.23 -4.09
N LEU A 336 12.81 18.97 -4.40
CA LEU A 336 11.70 19.59 -3.70
C LEU A 336 11.55 18.97 -2.31
N THR A 337 11.45 19.83 -1.31
CA THR A 337 11.05 19.44 0.05
C THR A 337 9.53 19.31 0.13
N PRO A 338 8.98 18.60 1.15
CA PRO A 338 7.54 18.48 1.32
C PRO A 338 6.81 19.83 1.40
N ASP A 339 7.35 20.82 2.12
CA ASP A 339 6.79 22.17 2.19
C ASP A 339 6.69 22.83 0.82
N GLN A 340 7.71 22.65 -0.02
CA GLN A 340 7.76 23.21 -1.37
C GLN A 340 6.82 22.48 -2.32
N VAL A 341 6.63 21.16 -2.16
CA VAL A 341 5.61 20.42 -2.89
C VAL A 341 4.23 20.96 -2.51
N LYS A 342 3.89 21.02 -1.22
CA LYS A 342 2.60 21.54 -0.75
C LYS A 342 2.34 22.96 -1.21
N GLY A 343 3.31 23.85 -1.03
CA GLY A 343 3.22 25.25 -1.46
C GLY A 343 3.07 25.41 -2.97
N LEU A 344 3.73 24.56 -3.77
CA LEU A 344 3.59 24.58 -5.22
C LEU A 344 2.19 24.11 -5.64
N LEU A 345 1.73 22.97 -5.13
CA LEU A 345 0.43 22.40 -5.51
C LEU A 345 -0.74 23.31 -5.14
N THR A 346 -0.70 23.94 -3.95
CA THR A 346 -1.74 24.89 -3.54
C THR A 346 -1.67 26.20 -4.32
N ALA A 347 -0.48 26.74 -4.58
CA ALA A 347 -0.34 27.98 -5.35
C ALA A 347 -0.74 27.84 -6.83
N THR A 348 -0.71 26.62 -7.37
CA THR A 348 -1.07 26.36 -8.77
C THR A 348 -2.45 25.73 -8.94
N ALA A 349 -3.17 25.41 -7.87
CA ALA A 349 -4.50 24.81 -7.96
C ALA A 349 -5.45 25.64 -8.81
N SER A 350 -6.27 24.97 -9.61
CA SER A 350 -7.31 25.59 -10.43
C SER A 350 -8.50 25.96 -9.56
N THR A 351 -8.91 27.23 -9.59
CA THR A 351 -10.07 27.68 -8.82
C THR A 351 -11.34 26.96 -9.31
N LEU A 352 -12.16 26.48 -8.37
CA LEU A 352 -13.48 25.92 -8.64
C LEU A 352 -14.56 26.98 -8.38
N PRO A 353 -14.98 27.78 -9.40
CA PRO A 353 -15.86 28.94 -9.17
C PRO A 353 -17.26 28.58 -8.69
N ARG A 354 -17.72 27.34 -8.96
CA ARG A 354 -19.02 26.82 -8.52
C ARG A 354 -18.98 26.09 -7.19
N ALA A 355 -17.80 25.76 -6.69
CA ALA A 355 -17.63 25.12 -5.39
C ALA A 355 -17.74 26.14 -4.25
N ASP A 356 -18.24 25.67 -3.11
CA ASP A 356 -18.15 26.42 -1.87
C ASP A 356 -16.68 26.65 -1.48
N ALA A 357 -16.39 27.85 -0.95
CA ALA A 357 -15.03 28.24 -0.59
C ALA A 357 -14.47 27.44 0.60
N GLU A 358 -15.33 26.74 1.34
CA GLU A 358 -14.94 25.98 2.52
C GLU A 358 -14.36 24.62 2.12
N GLY A 359 -14.99 23.93 1.17
CA GLY A 359 -14.60 22.59 0.75
C GLY A 359 -13.53 22.51 -0.32
N ARG A 360 -13.28 23.60 -1.05
CA ARG A 360 -12.36 23.55 -2.21
C ARG A 360 -10.89 23.78 -1.86
N GLY A 361 -10.58 24.24 -0.65
CA GLY A 361 -9.22 24.67 -0.30
C GLY A 361 -8.67 25.70 -1.29
N ALA A 362 -7.45 25.49 -1.79
CA ALA A 362 -6.86 26.31 -2.84
C ALA A 362 -7.51 26.12 -4.24
N GLY A 363 -8.27 25.03 -4.44
CA GLY A 363 -8.85 24.63 -5.71
C GLY A 363 -8.54 23.18 -6.06
N GLU A 364 -8.85 22.80 -7.30
CA GLU A 364 -8.54 21.48 -7.83
C GLU A 364 -7.09 21.37 -8.29
N LEU A 365 -6.48 20.19 -8.09
CA LEU A 365 -5.11 19.90 -8.53
C LEU A 365 -4.90 20.22 -10.02
N ASP A 366 -4.00 21.16 -10.31
CA ASP A 366 -3.48 21.44 -11.66
C ASP A 366 -1.99 21.07 -11.72
N LEU A 367 -1.74 19.81 -12.03
CA LEU A 367 -0.39 19.25 -12.11
C LEU A 367 0.39 19.85 -13.29
N ALA A 368 -0.28 20.12 -14.41
CA ALA A 368 0.35 20.73 -15.58
C ALA A 368 0.95 22.12 -15.25
N ARG A 369 0.24 22.92 -14.46
CA ARG A 369 0.72 24.22 -13.98
C ARG A 369 1.79 24.07 -12.91
N ALA A 370 1.64 23.13 -11.97
CA ALA A 370 2.66 22.84 -10.95
C ALA A 370 4.02 22.50 -11.57
N LEU A 371 4.05 21.59 -12.55
CA LEU A 371 5.28 21.10 -13.20
C LEU A 371 6.05 22.18 -13.96
N ARG A 372 5.38 23.26 -14.40
CA ARG A 372 6.00 24.38 -15.13
C ARG A 372 6.26 25.61 -14.28
N SER A 373 5.72 25.65 -13.06
CA SER A 373 5.85 26.83 -12.20
C SER A 373 7.20 26.85 -11.49
N PRO A 374 7.79 28.04 -11.25
CA PRO A 374 9.05 28.16 -10.51
C PRO A 374 9.00 27.50 -9.13
N LYS A 375 10.18 27.17 -8.58
CA LYS A 375 10.29 26.72 -7.18
C LYS A 375 9.74 27.81 -6.26
N VAL A 376 8.87 27.42 -5.34
CA VAL A 376 8.34 28.30 -4.30
C VAL A 376 9.28 28.22 -3.09
N GLY A 377 9.60 29.36 -2.47
CA GLY A 377 10.33 29.41 -1.19
C GLY A 377 9.41 29.12 0.01
N ALA A 378 8.64 28.02 -0.05
CA ALA A 378 7.71 27.66 1.00
C ALA A 378 8.44 26.95 2.15
N ALA A 379 8.12 27.37 3.38
CA ALA A 379 8.51 26.73 4.63
C ALA A 379 7.33 26.87 5.60
N GLN A 380 6.96 25.78 6.26
CA GLN A 380 5.85 25.80 7.22
C GLN A 380 6.32 26.27 8.59
N THR A 381 5.47 27.05 9.28
CA THR A 381 5.77 27.67 10.59
C THR A 381 4.75 27.29 11.66
N TRP A 382 3.99 26.24 11.44
CA TRP A 382 3.00 25.75 12.40
C TRP A 382 3.68 25.18 13.64
N GLU A 383 2.99 25.23 14.78
CA GLU A 383 3.48 24.63 16.01
C GLU A 383 3.69 23.11 15.81
N PRO A 384 4.90 22.58 16.02
CA PRO A 384 5.16 21.15 15.93
C PRO A 384 4.28 20.31 16.88
N SER A 385 3.79 19.17 16.40
CA SER A 385 3.23 18.16 17.27
C SER A 385 4.29 17.53 18.16
N ARG A 386 3.96 17.37 19.44
CA ARG A 386 4.76 16.69 20.46
C ARG A 386 4.44 15.21 20.58
N GLY A 387 3.29 14.76 20.07
CA GLY A 387 2.86 13.35 20.13
C GLY A 387 2.60 12.77 21.53
N THR A 388 2.72 13.55 22.59
CA THR A 388 2.60 13.08 23.99
C THR A 388 1.14 12.97 24.48
N GLY A 389 0.17 13.15 23.59
CA GLY A 389 -1.25 13.04 23.88
C GLY A 389 -1.70 11.60 24.09
N SER A 390 -2.97 11.44 24.40
CA SER A 390 -3.58 10.13 24.66
C SER A 390 -3.85 9.39 23.35
N LEU A 391 -3.51 8.10 23.29
CA LEU A 391 -3.91 7.22 22.19
C LEU A 391 -5.43 7.04 22.17
N GLU A 392 -6.06 6.98 23.34
CA GLU A 392 -7.51 6.88 23.46
C GLU A 392 -8.22 8.13 22.90
N ALA A 393 -7.72 9.32 23.22
CA ALA A 393 -8.22 10.56 22.62
C ALA A 393 -7.97 10.60 21.11
N ALA A 394 -6.83 10.06 20.64
CA ALA A 394 -6.52 9.94 19.22
C ALA A 394 -7.49 9.02 18.47
N ARG A 395 -8.02 7.96 19.11
CA ARG A 395 -9.09 7.12 18.53
C ARG A 395 -10.40 7.88 18.36
N GLY A 396 -10.73 8.77 19.29
CA GLY A 396 -12.05 9.41 19.32
C GLY A 396 -13.15 8.36 19.46
N SER A 397 -14.00 8.19 18.44
CA SER A 397 -15.02 7.13 18.39
C SER A 397 -14.61 5.89 17.58
N ALA A 398 -13.41 5.87 17.01
CA ALA A 398 -12.96 4.84 16.08
C ALA A 398 -12.34 3.61 16.77
N HIS A 399 -13.04 3.04 17.75
CA HIS A 399 -12.54 1.87 18.49
C HIS A 399 -12.72 0.57 17.73
N VAL A 400 -11.72 -0.30 17.86
CA VAL A 400 -11.74 -1.68 17.38
C VAL A 400 -12.30 -2.61 18.47
N ALA A 401 -13.15 -3.55 18.09
CA ALA A 401 -13.74 -4.55 18.98
C ALA A 401 -13.51 -5.98 18.48
N PHE A 402 -13.29 -6.88 19.44
CA PHE A 402 -13.20 -8.33 19.30
C PHE A 402 -14.32 -8.97 20.12
N GLY A 403 -15.44 -9.31 19.45
CA GLY A 403 -16.65 -9.75 20.14
C GLY A 403 -17.16 -8.65 21.08
N ALA A 404 -17.28 -8.95 22.38
CA ALA A 404 -17.69 -7.99 23.40
C ALA A 404 -16.53 -7.12 23.95
N SER A 405 -15.28 -7.41 23.57
CA SER A 405 -14.10 -6.68 24.07
C SER A 405 -13.77 -5.52 23.15
N VAL A 406 -13.66 -4.31 23.68
CA VAL A 406 -13.29 -3.11 22.91
C VAL A 406 -11.88 -2.68 23.31
N LEU A 407 -11.01 -2.45 22.33
CA LEU A 407 -9.69 -1.91 22.56
C LEU A 407 -9.84 -0.44 22.98
N THR A 408 -9.50 -0.13 24.23
CA THR A 408 -9.67 1.19 24.84
C THR A 408 -8.49 1.57 25.72
N GLY A 409 -8.38 2.85 26.05
CA GLY A 409 -7.34 3.42 26.88
C GLY A 409 -5.99 3.45 26.18
N GLU A 410 -4.92 3.61 26.96
CA GLU A 410 -3.54 3.63 26.48
C GLU A 410 -3.02 2.21 26.23
N ASN A 411 -3.74 1.46 25.39
CA ASN A 411 -3.40 0.12 24.98
C ASN A 411 -3.42 0.05 23.46
N THR A 412 -2.42 -0.57 22.86
CA THR A 412 -2.41 -1.00 21.47
C THR A 412 -2.93 -2.44 21.35
N PRO A 413 -3.13 -2.97 20.13
CA PRO A 413 -3.33 -4.40 19.92
C PRO A 413 -2.24 -5.30 20.50
N TRP A 414 -1.07 -4.74 20.79
CA TRP A 414 0.13 -5.47 21.19
C TRP A 414 0.55 -5.24 22.64
N GLY A 415 -0.22 -4.47 23.40
CA GLY A 415 0.05 -4.16 24.80
C GLY A 415 -0.03 -2.67 25.13
N PRO A 416 0.35 -2.29 26.36
CA PRO A 416 0.29 -0.91 26.82
C PRO A 416 1.06 0.07 25.93
N PHE A 417 0.55 1.28 25.81
CA PHE A 417 1.15 2.37 25.05
C PHE A 417 1.59 3.49 25.99
N ASP A 418 2.88 3.82 25.98
CA ASP A 418 3.40 5.03 26.62
C ASP A 418 3.65 6.07 25.54
N GLY A 419 2.72 7.01 25.38
CA GLY A 419 2.79 8.04 24.34
C GLY A 419 4.02 8.95 24.46
N ALA A 420 4.50 9.22 25.67
CA ALA A 420 5.69 10.05 25.86
C ALA A 420 6.97 9.31 25.47
N ALA A 421 7.10 8.04 25.91
CA ALA A 421 8.24 7.20 25.52
C ALA A 421 8.25 6.93 24.01
N TRP A 422 7.08 6.64 23.42
CA TRP A 422 6.94 6.45 21.99
C TRP A 422 7.30 7.72 21.21
N ALA A 423 6.77 8.90 21.57
CA ALA A 423 7.06 10.14 20.84
C ALA A 423 8.55 10.48 20.83
N ALA A 424 9.24 10.24 21.96
CA ALA A 424 10.70 10.38 22.04
C ALA A 424 11.44 9.39 21.11
N ALA A 425 11.03 8.13 21.09
CA ALA A 425 11.62 7.11 20.22
C ALA A 425 11.34 7.36 18.73
N SER A 426 10.12 7.77 18.37
CA SER A 426 9.72 8.11 16.99
C SER A 426 10.51 9.31 16.48
N SER A 427 10.62 10.38 17.30
CA SER A 427 11.43 11.56 16.97
C SER A 427 12.92 11.23 16.79
N ALA A 428 13.43 10.23 17.51
CA ALA A 428 14.82 9.78 17.41
C ALA A 428 15.05 8.78 16.26
N GLY A 429 13.99 8.32 15.57
CA GLY A 429 14.09 7.25 14.57
C GLY A 429 14.48 5.90 15.16
N THR A 430 14.09 5.62 16.41
CA THR A 430 14.40 4.37 17.13
C THR A 430 13.14 3.66 17.63
N ALA A 431 11.96 4.06 17.15
CA ALA A 431 10.70 3.40 17.50
C ALA A 431 10.63 1.98 16.92
N TRP A 432 11.29 1.76 15.77
CA TRP A 432 11.53 0.46 15.18
C TRP A 432 13.00 0.05 15.34
N ASN A 433 13.23 -1.27 15.42
CA ASN A 433 14.53 -1.89 15.38
C ASN A 433 14.38 -3.38 15.02
N ASP A 434 15.03 -3.84 13.96
CA ASP A 434 15.04 -5.26 13.54
C ASP A 434 13.64 -5.92 13.49
N GLY A 435 12.66 -5.22 12.91
CA GLY A 435 11.28 -5.69 12.80
C GLY A 435 10.47 -5.62 14.10
N ARG A 436 11.01 -4.99 15.14
CA ARG A 436 10.31 -4.73 16.40
C ARG A 436 9.90 -3.27 16.51
N TRP A 437 8.64 -3.00 16.83
CA TRP A 437 8.15 -1.68 17.20
C TRP A 437 7.97 -1.61 18.72
N LEU A 438 8.66 -0.67 19.36
CA LEU A 438 8.68 -0.53 20.83
C LEU A 438 8.99 -1.87 21.56
N GLY A 439 9.87 -2.68 20.98
CA GLY A 439 10.27 -3.99 21.49
C GLY A 439 9.37 -5.17 21.10
N THR A 440 8.17 -4.90 20.59
CA THR A 440 7.23 -5.92 20.09
C THR A 440 7.57 -6.29 18.66
N GLU A 441 7.76 -7.58 18.38
CA GLU A 441 7.99 -8.08 17.02
C GLU A 441 6.71 -8.00 16.18
N LEU A 442 6.70 -7.08 15.20
CA LEU A 442 5.55 -6.79 14.35
C LEU A 442 5.84 -7.02 12.87
N ALA A 443 7.10 -6.93 12.48
CA ALA A 443 7.58 -7.27 11.15
C ALA A 443 8.64 -8.37 11.29
N ARG A 444 8.80 -9.19 10.25
CA ARG A 444 9.93 -10.14 10.24
C ARG A 444 11.23 -9.33 10.27
N PRO A 445 12.25 -9.73 11.06
CA PRO A 445 13.51 -9.02 11.07
C PRO A 445 14.05 -8.89 9.63
N THR A 446 14.43 -7.66 9.28
CA THR A 446 14.91 -7.31 7.95
C THR A 446 16.25 -7.99 7.72
N VAL A 447 16.25 -9.10 6.99
CA VAL A 447 17.47 -9.61 6.37
C VAL A 447 17.21 -9.87 4.90
N GLY A 448 17.72 -8.96 4.06
CA GLY A 448 17.94 -9.18 2.63
C GLY A 448 16.72 -9.04 1.72
N GLY A 449 16.52 -7.84 1.17
CA GLY A 449 15.82 -7.70 -0.10
C GLY A 449 16.44 -8.64 -1.14
N SER A 450 15.58 -9.44 -1.77
CA SER A 450 15.94 -10.55 -2.68
C SER A 450 16.81 -11.66 -2.07
N GLY A 451 16.19 -12.49 -1.22
CA GLY A 451 16.60 -13.88 -1.04
C GLY A 451 18.02 -14.09 -0.51
N ALA A 452 18.18 -14.14 0.81
CA ALA A 452 19.28 -14.84 1.50
C ALA A 452 18.87 -15.07 2.96
N TRP A 453 19.01 -16.29 3.46
CA TRP A 453 18.61 -16.69 4.81
C TRP A 453 19.86 -16.85 5.69
N SER A 454 20.02 -16.02 6.73
CA SER A 454 21.14 -16.14 7.71
C SER A 454 20.72 -15.90 9.15
N GLY A 455 21.10 -16.80 10.07
CA GLY A 455 20.70 -16.82 11.48
C GLY A 455 21.56 -17.81 12.29
N LEU A 456 21.75 -17.56 13.60
CA LEU A 456 22.69 -18.31 14.45
C LEU A 456 22.23 -19.73 14.76
N THR A 457 20.94 -19.88 15.12
CA THR A 457 20.30 -21.16 15.38
C THR A 457 18.92 -21.12 14.76
N TRP A 458 18.70 -21.96 13.75
CA TRP A 458 17.39 -22.15 13.16
C TRP A 458 16.77 -23.39 13.77
N SER A 459 15.81 -23.20 14.67
CA SER A 459 15.07 -24.27 15.32
C SER A 459 13.59 -24.14 15.01
N GLY A 460 13.07 -25.05 14.20
CA GLY A 460 11.66 -25.14 13.83
C GLY A 460 11.32 -26.59 13.51
N LEU A 461 10.13 -27.08 13.88
CA LEU A 461 9.78 -28.49 13.71
C LEU A 461 9.72 -28.91 12.23
N THR A 462 9.31 -28.03 11.32
CA THR A 462 9.17 -28.31 9.89
C THR A 462 9.48 -27.03 9.10
N TRP A 463 10.28 -27.15 8.04
CA TRP A 463 10.65 -26.07 7.12
C TRP A 463 10.19 -26.46 5.71
N SER A 464 9.24 -25.73 5.15
CA SER A 464 8.64 -26.06 3.86
C SER A 464 8.42 -24.82 3.00
N GLY A 465 8.93 -24.81 1.76
CA GLY A 465 8.82 -23.68 0.82
C GLY A 465 9.03 -24.13 -0.62
N LEU A 466 8.37 -23.49 -1.59
CA LEU A 466 8.35 -23.96 -2.99
C LEU A 466 9.64 -23.69 -3.77
N THR A 467 10.18 -22.48 -3.65
CA THR A 467 11.48 -22.12 -4.20
C THR A 467 12.21 -21.32 -3.16
N TRP A 468 13.37 -21.82 -2.80
CA TRP A 468 14.29 -21.22 -1.87
C TRP A 468 15.42 -20.60 -2.69
N SER A 469 15.22 -19.36 -3.11
CA SER A 469 16.24 -18.59 -3.84
C SER A 469 16.94 -17.66 -2.86
N GLY A 470 18.17 -18.01 -2.54
CA GLY A 470 19.02 -17.31 -1.59
C GLY A 470 20.41 -17.11 -2.19
N LEU A 471 20.96 -15.91 -2.41
CA LEU A 471 22.34 -15.79 -2.92
C LEU A 471 23.35 -16.52 -2.01
N THR A 472 23.11 -16.54 -0.70
CA THR A 472 23.94 -17.25 0.28
C THR A 472 23.10 -17.75 1.46
N TRP A 473 23.41 -18.96 1.93
CA TRP A 473 22.74 -19.64 3.05
C TRP A 473 23.78 -19.92 4.14
N SER A 474 23.68 -19.24 5.29
CA SER A 474 24.68 -19.38 6.35
C SER A 474 24.09 -19.46 7.77
N GLY A 475 24.50 -20.47 8.53
CA GLY A 475 24.11 -20.66 9.94
C GLY A 475 24.92 -21.77 10.61
N LEU A 476 25.18 -21.66 11.92
CA LEU A 476 26.00 -22.62 12.68
C LEU A 476 25.31 -23.98 12.81
N THR A 477 24.03 -23.95 13.20
CA THR A 477 23.20 -25.15 13.40
C THR A 477 21.83 -24.94 12.77
N TRP A 478 21.47 -25.85 11.86
CA TRP A 478 20.16 -25.92 11.24
C TRP A 478 19.44 -27.17 11.77
N SER A 479 18.31 -26.97 12.44
CA SER A 479 17.56 -28.05 13.09
C SER A 479 16.06 -27.98 12.79
N GLY A 480 15.54 -29.08 12.23
CA GLY A 480 14.12 -29.31 12.01
C GLY A 480 13.84 -30.73 11.55
N LEU A 481 12.66 -31.29 11.79
CA LEU A 481 12.34 -32.70 11.49
C LEU A 481 12.20 -32.95 9.97
N THR A 482 11.66 -31.98 9.23
CA THR A 482 11.42 -32.11 7.78
C THR A 482 11.76 -30.81 7.06
N TRP A 483 12.49 -30.93 5.95
CA TRP A 483 12.91 -29.85 5.06
C TRP A 483 12.40 -30.14 3.65
N SER A 484 11.49 -29.34 3.14
CA SER A 484 10.91 -29.57 1.82
C SER A 484 10.92 -28.33 0.94
N GLY A 485 11.39 -28.48 -0.29
CA GLY A 485 11.20 -27.46 -1.32
C GLY A 485 11.56 -27.90 -2.72
N LEU A 486 10.82 -27.41 -3.70
CA LEU A 486 10.90 -27.89 -5.09
C LEU A 486 12.22 -27.47 -5.77
N THR A 487 12.67 -26.25 -5.52
CA THR A 487 13.95 -25.73 -6.03
C THR A 487 14.70 -24.96 -4.96
N TRP A 488 15.96 -25.32 -4.76
CA TRP A 488 16.90 -24.64 -3.88
C TRP A 488 18.00 -24.04 -4.74
N SER A 489 18.14 -22.72 -4.71
CA SER A 489 19.12 -22.00 -5.52
C SER A 489 19.88 -21.01 -4.66
N GLY A 490 21.20 -21.13 -4.65
CA GLY A 490 22.09 -20.19 -3.99
C GLY A 490 23.53 -20.40 -4.33
N LEU A 491 24.30 -19.32 -4.47
CA LEU A 491 25.71 -19.40 -4.87
C LEU A 491 26.56 -20.15 -3.81
N THR A 492 26.21 -20.01 -2.53
CA THR A 492 27.00 -20.51 -1.40
C THR A 492 26.11 -21.06 -0.28
N TRP A 493 26.42 -22.27 0.18
CA TRP A 493 25.78 -22.93 1.33
C TRP A 493 26.84 -23.25 2.39
N SER A 494 26.70 -22.72 3.61
CA SER A 494 27.67 -22.91 4.69
C SER A 494 27.00 -23.13 6.04
N GLY A 495 27.24 -24.29 6.68
CA GLY A 495 26.84 -24.52 8.07
C GLY A 495 27.60 -25.68 8.71
N LEU A 496 27.84 -25.62 10.02
CA LEU A 496 28.64 -26.61 10.76
C LEU A 496 27.87 -27.94 10.91
N THR A 497 26.58 -27.82 11.24
CA THR A 497 25.69 -28.95 11.50
C THR A 497 24.34 -28.74 10.82
N TRP A 498 23.97 -29.68 9.96
CA TRP A 498 22.65 -29.73 9.32
C TRP A 498 21.92 -30.98 9.79
N SER A 499 20.78 -30.79 10.48
CA SER A 499 20.03 -31.89 11.10
C SER A 499 18.55 -31.85 10.75
N GLY A 500 18.06 -32.96 10.19
CA GLY A 500 16.64 -33.23 10.00
C GLY A 500 16.37 -34.63 9.47
N LEU A 501 15.20 -35.20 9.75
CA LEU A 501 14.88 -36.59 9.38
C LEU A 501 14.67 -36.77 7.87
N THR A 502 14.07 -35.77 7.22
CA THR A 502 13.67 -35.83 5.81
C THR A 502 14.04 -34.54 5.08
N TRP A 503 14.68 -34.69 3.91
CA TRP A 503 15.05 -33.60 3.00
C TRP A 503 14.49 -33.90 1.62
N SER A 504 13.73 -32.97 1.03
CA SER A 504 13.20 -33.13 -0.32
C SER A 504 13.38 -31.91 -1.22
N GLY A 505 13.86 -32.14 -2.44
CA GLY A 505 13.86 -31.13 -3.48
C GLY A 505 14.29 -31.59 -4.86
N LEU A 506 13.61 -31.08 -5.89
CA LEU A 506 13.74 -31.51 -7.28
C LEU A 506 14.96 -30.90 -7.99
N THR A 507 15.36 -29.69 -7.63
CA THR A 507 16.56 -29.03 -8.16
C THR A 507 17.33 -28.31 -7.07
N TRP A 508 18.63 -28.60 -6.98
CA TRP A 508 19.57 -27.95 -6.07
C TRP A 508 20.69 -27.33 -6.90
N SER A 509 20.89 -26.02 -6.78
CA SER A 509 21.95 -25.31 -7.49
C SER A 509 22.76 -24.47 -6.52
N GLY A 510 24.07 -24.71 -6.51
CA GLY A 510 25.01 -23.87 -5.80
C GLY A 510 26.45 -24.10 -6.22
N LEU A 511 27.21 -23.00 -6.23
CA LEU A 511 28.60 -22.95 -6.65
C LEU A 511 29.54 -23.49 -5.57
N THR A 512 29.15 -23.35 -4.29
CA THR A 512 29.92 -23.85 -3.15
C THR A 512 29.02 -24.41 -2.04
N TRP A 513 29.41 -25.56 -1.49
CA TRP A 513 28.75 -26.24 -0.38
C TRP A 513 29.78 -26.56 0.69
N SER A 514 29.54 -26.18 1.94
CA SER A 514 30.43 -26.46 3.06
C SER A 514 29.65 -26.85 4.32
N GLY A 515 29.96 -28.02 4.87
CA GLY A 515 29.48 -28.44 6.19
C GLY A 515 30.24 -29.65 6.72
N LEU A 516 30.44 -29.69 8.04
CA LEU A 516 31.20 -30.74 8.74
C LEU A 516 30.37 -31.98 9.01
N THR A 517 29.07 -31.80 9.28
CA THR A 517 28.15 -32.89 9.60
C THR A 517 26.78 -32.66 8.96
N TRP A 518 26.34 -33.66 8.22
CA TRP A 518 25.03 -33.75 7.60
C TRP A 518 24.37 -35.02 8.12
N SER A 519 23.17 -34.91 8.69
CA SER A 519 22.42 -36.07 9.19
C SER A 519 20.99 -36.05 8.71
N SER A 520 20.57 -37.14 8.06
CA SER A 520 19.19 -37.44 7.68
C SER A 520 18.91 -38.94 7.67
N GLU A 521 17.63 -39.31 7.64
CA GLU A 521 17.19 -40.70 7.42
C GLU A 521 16.75 -40.94 5.97
N ILE A 522 16.23 -39.91 5.27
CA ILE A 522 15.73 -40.02 3.88
C ILE A 522 16.12 -38.78 3.05
N TRP A 523 16.63 -39.02 1.85
CA TRP A 523 16.89 -38.03 0.80
C TRP A 523 15.95 -38.28 -0.39
N GLY A 524 15.27 -37.23 -0.88
CA GLY A 524 14.35 -37.29 -2.02
C GLY A 524 14.56 -36.18 -3.03
#